data_AF-A0A9W7IXS8-F1
#
_entry.id   AF-A0A9W7IXS8-F1
#
_cell.length_a   1.000
_cell.length_b   1.000
_cell.length_c   1.000
_cell.angle_alpha   90.00
_cell.angle_beta   90.00
_cell.angle_gamma   90.00
#
_symmetry.space_group_name_H-M   'P 1'
#
loop_
_entity.id
_entity.type
_entity.pdbx_description
1 polymer ?
#
loop_
_entity_poly.entity_id
_entity_poly.type
_entity_poly.pdbx_seq_one_letter_code
_entity_poly.pdbx_strand_id
1 'polypeptide(L)'
;MSIWKRGAAAIKDKKSLAVAYLSTRRSHGDLDFEAAVIKATNHDEHNVGKRNARLVFCWIRASPDNMYPFVRALSKRMEKTRSWVVAIKGLMLMHDLGHCKLPAVKKMGRLPFDLSSFTDGHSRLSKTWGFNAFIRQYFAFLDQRGVIWRDEENKTAEDSPLMVQQLSKLRKWQFLLGMLLEIRPRADNMKVPLILEAMDCVVIEIFDVHSRICSEIAKVLLEVHSVVGKLEASKALEILRMATMQDEELSRYFEFCKEYGVLKANEFIAVTGIPEEDVKQLERIVNGASDKTYKDQMALVVREENNVIVEHGETMESLKTRITDKWEVFHENNTAAGARKDSDQPHNPFEIPDFISFLN
;
A
#
# COMPACT_ATOMS: atom_id res chain seq x y z
N MET A 1 19.92 -5.79 -22.69
CA MET A 1 20.05 -7.24 -22.43
C MET A 1 20.23 -7.99 -23.77
N SER A 2 21.15 -8.96 -23.92
CA SER A 2 21.28 -9.70 -25.19
C SER A 2 20.08 -10.62 -25.43
N ILE A 3 19.68 -10.79 -26.69
CA ILE A 3 18.52 -11.58 -27.12
C ILE A 3 18.54 -13.00 -26.52
N TRP A 4 19.73 -13.58 -26.37
CA TRP A 4 19.98 -14.89 -25.78
C TRP A 4 19.51 -15.02 -24.34
N LYS A 5 19.69 -13.99 -23.50
CA LYS A 5 19.22 -14.02 -22.10
C LYS A 5 17.70 -13.98 -22.01
N ARG A 6 17.04 -13.18 -22.87
CA ARG A 6 15.58 -13.13 -22.96
C ARG A 6 15.01 -14.47 -23.46
N GLY A 7 15.66 -15.11 -24.43
CA GLY A 7 15.29 -16.45 -24.88
C GLY A 7 15.36 -17.50 -23.77
N ALA A 8 16.46 -17.53 -23.00
CA ALA A 8 16.61 -18.46 -21.88
C ALA A 8 15.58 -18.20 -20.76
N ALA A 9 15.30 -16.93 -20.45
CA ALA A 9 14.24 -16.51 -19.53
C ALA A 9 12.86 -17.03 -19.98
N ALA A 10 12.50 -16.84 -21.25
CA ALA A 10 11.23 -17.32 -21.79
C ALA A 10 11.10 -18.85 -21.76
N ILE A 11 12.19 -19.59 -22.01
CA ILE A 11 12.20 -21.06 -21.91
C ILE A 11 11.97 -21.50 -20.47
N LYS A 12 12.58 -20.85 -19.48
CA LYS A 12 12.34 -21.14 -18.05
C LYS A 12 10.87 -20.92 -17.69
N ASP A 13 10.28 -19.80 -18.11
CA ASP A 13 8.87 -19.51 -17.84
C ASP A 13 7.94 -20.51 -18.53
N LYS A 14 8.20 -20.89 -19.78
CA LYS A 14 7.46 -21.96 -20.48
C LYS A 14 7.57 -23.30 -19.78
N LYS A 15 8.76 -23.68 -19.29
CA LYS A 15 8.96 -24.91 -18.53
C LYS A 15 8.18 -24.89 -17.22
N SER A 16 8.19 -23.77 -16.49
CA SER A 16 7.39 -23.61 -15.29
C SER A 16 5.89 -23.74 -15.56
N LEU A 17 5.38 -23.14 -16.65
CA LEU A 17 3.99 -23.27 -17.07
C LEU A 17 3.63 -24.72 -17.42
N ALA A 18 4.47 -25.41 -18.20
CA ALA A 18 4.24 -26.81 -18.55
C ALA A 18 4.17 -27.70 -17.29
N VAL A 19 5.07 -27.49 -16.32
CA VAL A 19 5.05 -28.22 -15.03
C VAL A 19 3.79 -27.89 -14.23
N ALA A 20 3.33 -26.63 -14.25
CA ALA A 20 2.08 -26.24 -13.59
C ALA A 20 0.90 -27.02 -14.19
N TYR A 21 0.73 -27.01 -15.51
CA TYR A 21 -0.38 -27.70 -16.19
C TYR A 21 -0.32 -29.24 -16.09
N LEU A 22 0.87 -29.85 -16.01
CA LEU A 22 1.04 -31.31 -15.92
C LEU A 22 0.90 -31.86 -14.50
N SER A 23 0.75 -31.02 -13.48
CA SER A 23 0.58 -31.44 -12.08
C SER A 23 -0.85 -31.97 -11.86
N THR A 24 -1.07 -33.26 -12.16
CA THR A 24 -2.34 -34.02 -12.25
C THR A 24 -3.18 -34.16 -10.97
N ARG A 25 -2.96 -33.36 -9.92
CA ARG A 25 -3.63 -33.53 -8.61
C ARG A 25 -4.19 -32.25 -8.00
N ARG A 26 -4.54 -31.25 -8.80
CA ARG A 26 -4.99 -29.93 -8.34
C ARG A 26 -6.36 -29.57 -8.91
N SER A 27 -7.13 -28.78 -8.15
CA SER A 27 -8.37 -28.18 -8.67
C SER A 27 -8.04 -27.22 -9.82
N HIS A 28 -8.97 -27.05 -10.75
CA HIS A 28 -8.79 -26.19 -11.92
C HIS A 28 -8.38 -24.75 -11.52
N GLY A 29 -8.96 -24.22 -10.44
CA GLY A 29 -8.61 -22.89 -9.92
C GLY A 29 -7.15 -22.76 -9.45
N ASP A 30 -6.58 -23.76 -8.77
CA ASP A 30 -5.17 -23.70 -8.30
C ASP A 30 -4.17 -23.65 -9.47
N LEU A 31 -4.52 -24.28 -10.60
CA LEU A 31 -3.71 -24.26 -11.82
C LEU A 31 -3.72 -22.89 -12.50
N ASP A 32 -4.87 -22.22 -12.56
CA ASP A 32 -5.00 -20.89 -13.13
C ASP A 32 -4.28 -19.83 -12.29
N PHE A 33 -4.33 -19.95 -10.97
CA PHE A 33 -3.54 -19.12 -10.07
C PHE A 33 -2.04 -19.33 -10.28
N GLU A 34 -1.55 -20.58 -10.30
CA GLU A 34 -0.13 -20.86 -10.52
C GLU A 34 0.34 -20.30 -11.87
N ALA A 35 -0.45 -20.46 -12.94
CA ALA A 35 -0.14 -19.90 -14.26
C ALA A 35 -0.13 -18.37 -14.27
N ALA A 36 -1.11 -17.71 -13.64
CA ALA A 36 -1.17 -16.25 -13.54
C ALA A 36 0.00 -15.70 -12.73
N VAL A 37 0.34 -16.34 -11.61
CA VAL A 37 1.51 -16.00 -10.77
C VAL A 37 2.80 -16.14 -11.58
N ILE A 38 2.97 -17.22 -12.36
CA ILE A 38 4.14 -17.42 -13.23
C ILE A 38 4.25 -16.28 -14.25
N LYS A 39 3.15 -15.91 -14.89
CA LYS A 39 3.13 -14.82 -15.89
C LYS A 39 3.36 -13.45 -15.28
N ALA A 40 2.82 -13.19 -14.09
CA ALA A 40 3.03 -11.94 -13.35
C ALA A 40 4.49 -11.79 -12.91
N THR A 41 5.11 -12.90 -12.48
CA THR A 41 6.49 -12.92 -11.99
C THR A 41 7.45 -13.54 -13.01
N ASN A 42 7.25 -13.26 -14.31
CA ASN A 42 8.14 -13.72 -15.37
C ASN A 42 9.55 -13.10 -15.23
N HIS A 43 10.53 -13.64 -15.96
CA HIS A 43 11.93 -13.21 -15.86
C HIS A 43 12.28 -11.91 -16.62
N ASP A 44 11.29 -11.17 -17.14
CA ASP A 44 11.53 -9.94 -17.89
C ASP A 44 11.72 -8.72 -16.96
N GLU A 45 12.90 -8.12 -16.94
CA GLU A 45 13.19 -6.89 -16.17
C GLU A 45 12.50 -5.63 -16.72
N HIS A 46 11.93 -5.67 -17.92
CA HIS A 46 11.26 -4.53 -18.56
C HIS A 46 9.74 -4.58 -18.42
N ASN A 47 9.17 -5.73 -18.08
CA ASN A 47 7.73 -5.93 -18.00
C ASN A 47 7.32 -6.47 -16.63
N VAL A 48 6.61 -5.65 -15.86
CA VAL A 48 6.15 -5.98 -14.50
C VAL A 48 4.99 -6.98 -14.49
N GLY A 49 4.42 -7.34 -15.66
CA GLY A 49 3.34 -8.33 -15.73
C GLY A 49 2.00 -7.80 -15.17
N LYS A 50 1.80 -6.48 -15.19
CA LYS A 50 0.66 -5.76 -14.56
C LYS A 50 -0.71 -6.38 -14.86
N ARG A 51 -0.93 -6.88 -16.10
CA ARG A 51 -2.19 -7.55 -16.47
C ARG A 51 -2.48 -8.78 -15.62
N ASN A 52 -1.48 -9.65 -15.42
CA ASN A 52 -1.65 -10.87 -14.63
C ASN A 52 -1.69 -10.56 -13.13
N ALA A 53 -0.93 -9.56 -12.68
CA ALA A 53 -1.03 -9.06 -11.30
C ALA A 53 -2.47 -8.60 -10.99
N ARG A 54 -3.04 -7.73 -11.84
CA ARG A 54 -4.44 -7.28 -11.72
C ARG A 54 -5.42 -8.44 -11.69
N LEU A 55 -5.27 -9.41 -12.60
CA LEU A 55 -6.14 -10.59 -12.67
C LEU A 55 -6.13 -11.40 -11.35
N VAL A 56 -4.94 -11.67 -10.81
CA VAL A 56 -4.77 -12.37 -9.53
C VAL A 56 -5.51 -11.63 -8.42
N PHE A 57 -5.35 -10.31 -8.32
CA PHE A 57 -6.03 -9.54 -7.29
C PHE A 57 -7.53 -9.37 -7.51
N CYS A 58 -8.02 -9.37 -8.76
CA CYS A 58 -9.45 -9.44 -9.04
C CYS A 58 -10.05 -10.73 -8.47
N TRP A 59 -9.39 -11.88 -8.65
CA TRP A 59 -9.86 -13.14 -8.09
C TRP A 59 -9.78 -13.20 -6.56
N ILE A 60 -8.74 -12.63 -5.95
CA ILE A 60 -8.62 -12.53 -4.48
C ILE A 60 -9.72 -11.63 -3.90
N ARG A 61 -10.03 -10.51 -4.55
CA ARG A 61 -11.13 -9.62 -4.12
C ARG A 61 -12.50 -10.27 -4.30
N ALA A 62 -12.69 -11.06 -5.37
CA ALA A 62 -13.94 -11.78 -5.61
C ALA A 62 -14.17 -12.93 -4.61
N SER A 63 -13.10 -13.62 -4.20
CA SER A 63 -13.16 -14.67 -3.18
C SER A 63 -11.88 -14.66 -2.34
N PRO A 64 -11.94 -14.22 -1.07
CA PRO A 64 -10.78 -14.17 -0.17
C PRO A 64 -10.09 -15.51 0.06
N ASP A 65 -10.79 -16.63 -0.14
CA ASP A 65 -10.22 -17.98 -0.03
C ASP A 65 -9.10 -18.23 -1.05
N ASN A 66 -9.10 -17.47 -2.15
CA ASN A 66 -8.05 -17.49 -3.16
C ASN A 66 -6.72 -16.90 -2.68
N MET A 67 -6.68 -16.23 -1.52
CA MET A 67 -5.44 -15.72 -0.95
C MET A 67 -4.45 -16.85 -0.68
N TYR A 68 -4.92 -17.97 -0.14
CA TYR A 68 -4.07 -19.10 0.20
C TYR A 68 -3.37 -19.75 -1.02
N PRO A 69 -4.09 -20.17 -2.09
CA PRO A 69 -3.45 -20.72 -3.29
C PRO A 69 -2.52 -19.71 -3.97
N PHE A 70 -2.89 -18.43 -4.00
CA PHE A 70 -2.02 -17.36 -4.50
C PHE A 70 -0.68 -17.30 -3.76
N VAL A 71 -0.73 -17.15 -2.43
CA VAL A 71 0.45 -17.02 -1.57
C VAL A 71 1.32 -18.28 -1.66
N ARG A 72 0.70 -19.47 -1.63
CA ARG A 72 1.40 -20.75 -1.80
C ARG A 72 2.13 -20.83 -3.14
N ALA A 73 1.45 -20.48 -4.24
CA ALA A 73 2.04 -20.51 -5.58
C ALA A 73 3.21 -19.52 -5.70
N LEU A 74 3.06 -18.34 -5.10
CA LEU A 74 4.08 -17.30 -5.10
C LEU A 74 5.32 -17.71 -4.30
N SER A 75 5.15 -18.20 -3.05
CA SER A 75 6.25 -18.72 -2.22
C SER A 75 7.05 -19.77 -2.96
N LYS A 76 6.36 -20.79 -3.51
CA LYS A 76 6.98 -21.88 -4.26
C LYS A 76 7.75 -21.38 -5.47
N ARG A 77 7.25 -20.35 -6.16
CA ARG A 77 7.92 -19.79 -7.34
C ARG A 77 9.19 -19.04 -6.97
N MET A 78 9.17 -18.22 -5.92
CA MET A 78 10.35 -17.47 -5.48
C MET A 78 11.44 -18.41 -4.96
N GLU A 79 11.07 -19.40 -4.15
CA GLU A 79 11.99 -20.41 -3.61
C GLU A 79 12.69 -21.22 -4.70
N LYS A 80 11.93 -21.73 -5.68
CA LYS A 80 12.48 -22.56 -6.76
C LYS A 80 13.32 -21.78 -7.76
N THR A 81 12.91 -20.55 -8.08
CA THR A 81 13.51 -19.82 -9.19
C THR A 81 14.78 -19.10 -8.78
N ARG A 82 14.86 -18.56 -7.55
CA ARG A 82 16.04 -17.84 -7.04
C ARG A 82 16.59 -16.78 -8.01
N SER A 83 15.71 -16.05 -8.66
CA SER A 83 16.05 -14.97 -9.60
C SER A 83 15.67 -13.64 -8.98
N TRP A 84 16.55 -12.64 -9.02
CA TRP A 84 16.27 -11.31 -8.47
C TRP A 84 15.01 -10.68 -9.11
N VAL A 85 14.84 -10.82 -10.43
CA VAL A 85 13.65 -10.34 -11.15
C VAL A 85 12.35 -10.93 -10.57
N VAL A 86 12.32 -12.25 -10.39
CA VAL A 86 11.15 -12.97 -9.88
C VAL A 86 10.89 -12.62 -8.42
N ALA A 87 11.95 -12.46 -7.63
CA ALA A 87 11.86 -12.06 -6.22
C ALA A 87 11.29 -10.65 -6.06
N ILE A 88 11.77 -9.66 -6.82
CA ILE A 88 11.23 -8.28 -6.76
C ILE A 88 9.75 -8.27 -7.15
N LYS A 89 9.38 -8.91 -8.26
CA LYS A 89 7.96 -8.99 -8.68
C LYS A 89 7.11 -9.70 -7.64
N GLY A 90 7.63 -10.76 -7.00
CA GLY A 90 6.91 -11.44 -5.94
C GLY A 90 6.74 -10.58 -4.68
N LEU A 91 7.76 -9.82 -4.29
CA LEU A 91 7.64 -8.85 -3.20
C LEU A 91 6.64 -7.75 -3.53
N MET A 92 6.61 -7.22 -4.75
CA MET A 92 5.59 -6.26 -5.19
C MET A 92 4.19 -6.83 -5.11
N LEU A 93 3.97 -8.09 -5.53
CA LEU A 93 2.67 -8.74 -5.36
C LEU A 93 2.28 -8.93 -3.88
N MET A 94 3.23 -9.25 -3.01
CA MET A 94 2.94 -9.32 -1.56
C MET A 94 2.69 -7.95 -0.95
N HIS A 95 3.35 -6.91 -1.47
CA HIS A 95 3.08 -5.53 -1.10
C HIS A 95 1.63 -5.17 -1.44
N ASP A 96 1.22 -5.36 -2.69
CA ASP A 96 -0.14 -5.11 -3.19
C ASP A 96 -1.21 -5.92 -2.44
N LEU A 97 -0.89 -7.16 -2.05
CA LEU A 97 -1.78 -7.97 -1.21
C LEU A 97 -2.06 -7.28 0.14
N GLY A 98 -1.04 -6.67 0.74
CA GLY A 98 -1.16 -5.85 1.95
C GLY A 98 -2.17 -4.71 1.83
N HIS A 99 -2.29 -4.13 0.63
CA HIS A 99 -3.23 -3.04 0.33
C HIS A 99 -4.64 -3.48 0.00
N CYS A 100 -4.91 -4.79 -0.08
CA CYS A 100 -6.26 -5.29 -0.36
C CYS A 100 -7.24 -5.11 0.81
N LYS A 101 -6.79 -4.60 1.97
CA LYS A 101 -7.60 -4.34 3.19
C LYS A 101 -8.42 -5.56 3.67
N LEU A 102 -8.02 -6.78 3.30
CA LEU A 102 -8.68 -8.01 3.72
C LEU A 102 -8.27 -8.38 5.15
N PRO A 103 -9.20 -8.72 6.07
CA PRO A 103 -8.86 -9.14 7.43
C PRO A 103 -7.89 -10.33 7.47
N ALA A 104 -8.03 -11.26 6.53
CA ALA A 104 -7.16 -12.43 6.42
C ALA A 104 -5.68 -12.07 6.17
N VAL A 105 -5.42 -10.94 5.47
CA VAL A 105 -4.06 -10.47 5.20
C VAL A 105 -3.40 -9.94 6.48
N LYS A 106 -4.14 -9.18 7.30
CA LYS A 106 -3.62 -8.71 8.60
C LYS A 106 -3.32 -9.88 9.55
N LYS A 107 -4.15 -10.92 9.51
CA LYS A 107 -3.97 -12.16 10.30
C LYS A 107 -2.86 -13.08 9.78
N MET A 108 -2.23 -12.77 8.64
CA MET A 108 -1.14 -13.58 8.08
C MET A 108 0.18 -13.41 8.85
N GLY A 109 0.41 -12.25 9.47
CA GLY A 109 1.68 -12.00 10.18
C GLY A 109 2.88 -12.02 9.25
N ARG A 110 3.93 -12.74 9.66
CA ARG A 110 5.14 -12.96 8.88
C ARG A 110 4.85 -13.56 7.51
N LEU A 111 5.69 -13.23 6.54
CA LEU A 111 5.58 -13.77 5.19
C LEU A 111 5.85 -15.29 5.19
N PRO A 112 5.13 -16.08 4.38
CA PRO A 112 5.27 -17.54 4.33
C PRO A 112 6.41 -18.00 3.41
N PHE A 113 7.47 -17.20 3.36
CA PHE A 113 8.72 -17.46 2.65
C PHE A 113 9.82 -16.57 3.27
N ASP A 114 11.08 -16.96 3.12
CA ASP A 114 12.20 -16.21 3.68
C ASP A 114 13.16 -15.74 2.58
N LEU A 115 13.37 -14.43 2.50
CA LEU A 115 14.36 -13.80 1.61
C LEU A 115 15.43 -13.00 2.38
N SER A 116 15.52 -13.16 3.71
CA SER A 116 16.52 -12.47 4.56
C SER A 116 17.96 -12.75 4.14
N SER A 117 18.24 -13.96 3.66
CA SER A 117 19.54 -14.41 3.15
C SER A 117 19.59 -14.48 1.63
N PHE A 118 18.64 -13.85 0.92
CA PHE A 118 18.47 -14.02 -0.53
C PHE A 118 19.75 -13.73 -1.31
N THR A 119 20.03 -14.58 -2.29
CA THR A 119 21.11 -14.42 -3.28
C THR A 119 20.61 -14.89 -4.64
N ASP A 120 20.80 -14.05 -5.66
CA ASP A 120 20.52 -14.44 -7.06
C ASP A 120 21.34 -15.68 -7.45
N GLY A 121 20.66 -16.70 -7.96
CA GLY A 121 21.26 -17.98 -8.32
C GLY A 121 21.75 -18.07 -9.76
N HIS A 122 21.61 -17.03 -10.58
CA HIS A 122 21.85 -17.11 -12.03
C HIS A 122 22.99 -16.21 -12.53
N SER A 123 23.46 -15.28 -11.70
CA SER A 123 24.48 -14.30 -12.08
C SER A 123 25.57 -14.15 -11.01
N ARG A 124 26.73 -13.63 -11.42
CA ARG A 124 27.85 -13.36 -10.50
C ARG A 124 27.48 -12.28 -9.48
N LEU A 125 27.91 -12.46 -8.24
CA LEU A 125 27.65 -11.54 -7.13
C LEU A 125 28.08 -10.10 -7.43
N SER A 126 29.20 -9.90 -8.14
CA SER A 126 29.65 -8.55 -8.53
C SER A 126 28.65 -7.77 -9.37
N LYS A 127 27.71 -8.45 -10.04
CA LYS A 127 26.63 -7.84 -10.83
C LYS A 127 25.28 -7.83 -10.10
N THR A 128 25.11 -8.62 -9.04
CA THR A 128 23.81 -8.82 -8.37
C THR A 128 23.76 -8.37 -6.92
N TRP A 129 24.89 -7.96 -6.33
CA TRP A 129 24.95 -7.56 -4.92
C TRP A 129 23.93 -6.47 -4.56
N GLY A 130 23.78 -5.44 -5.41
CA GLY A 130 22.82 -4.36 -5.20
C GLY A 130 21.38 -4.84 -5.23
N PHE A 131 21.03 -5.72 -6.19
CA PHE A 131 19.71 -6.36 -6.26
C PHE A 131 19.43 -7.26 -5.05
N ASN A 132 20.43 -8.03 -4.60
CA ASN A 132 20.29 -8.88 -3.41
C ASN A 132 20.02 -8.04 -2.15
N ALA A 133 20.75 -6.93 -1.96
CA ALA A 133 20.55 -6.02 -0.84
C ALA A 133 19.14 -5.39 -0.86
N PHE A 134 18.73 -4.91 -2.03
CA PHE A 134 17.39 -4.34 -2.24
C PHE A 134 16.27 -5.32 -1.88
N ILE A 135 16.36 -6.57 -2.35
CA ILE A 135 15.38 -7.63 -2.06
C ILE A 135 15.31 -7.93 -0.57
N ARG A 136 16.47 -8.04 0.11
CA ARG A 136 16.52 -8.31 1.55
C ARG A 136 15.88 -7.19 2.37
N GLN A 137 16.14 -5.94 2.01
CA GLN A 137 15.54 -4.77 2.67
C GLN A 137 14.03 -4.72 2.44
N TYR A 138 13.59 -4.92 1.19
CA TYR A 138 12.17 -4.91 0.86
C TYR A 138 11.41 -6.07 1.52
N PHE A 139 12.01 -7.27 1.54
CA PHE A 139 11.47 -8.40 2.30
C PHE A 139 11.36 -8.10 3.79
N ALA A 140 12.43 -7.59 4.42
CA ALA A 140 12.45 -7.30 5.84
C ALA A 140 11.34 -6.32 6.23
N PHE A 141 11.13 -5.28 5.42
CA PHE A 141 10.02 -4.34 5.60
C PHE A 141 8.66 -5.04 5.55
N LEU A 142 8.37 -5.80 4.49
CA LEU A 142 7.07 -6.45 4.33
C LEU A 142 6.80 -7.49 5.43
N ASP A 143 7.82 -8.22 5.86
CA ASP A 143 7.73 -9.20 6.94
C ASP A 143 7.43 -8.52 8.29
N GLN A 144 8.12 -7.43 8.61
CA GLN A 144 7.87 -6.66 9.83
C GLN A 144 6.52 -5.97 9.83
N ARG A 145 6.10 -5.41 8.70
CA ARG A 145 4.75 -4.83 8.53
C ARG A 145 3.67 -5.86 8.85
N GLY A 146 3.84 -7.08 8.37
CA GLY A 146 2.93 -8.19 8.66
C GLY A 146 2.84 -8.53 10.16
N VAL A 147 3.99 -8.57 10.86
CA VAL A 147 4.02 -8.76 12.33
C VAL A 147 3.23 -7.66 13.05
N ILE A 148 3.47 -6.40 12.69
CA ILE A 148 2.80 -5.25 13.30
C ILE A 148 1.28 -5.32 13.09
N TRP A 149 0.82 -5.64 11.87
CA TRP A 149 -0.62 -5.80 11.60
C TRP A 149 -1.26 -6.94 12.39
N ARG A 150 -0.56 -8.07 12.55
CA ARG A 150 -1.05 -9.17 13.38
C ARG A 150 -1.16 -8.75 14.84
N ASP A 151 -0.15 -8.06 15.37
CA ASP A 151 -0.17 -7.55 16.74
C ASP A 151 -1.33 -6.58 16.97
N GLU A 152 -1.60 -5.68 16.01
CA GLU A 152 -2.72 -4.74 16.08
C GLU A 152 -4.08 -5.45 16.09
N GLU A 153 -4.24 -6.52 15.32
CA GLU A 153 -5.48 -7.32 15.27
C GLU A 153 -5.68 -8.16 16.56
N ASN A 154 -4.60 -8.70 17.11
CA ASN A 154 -4.63 -9.53 18.31
C ASN A 154 -4.83 -8.71 19.60
N LYS A 155 -4.60 -7.39 19.56
CA LYS A 155 -4.86 -6.48 20.68
C LYS A 155 -6.36 -6.18 20.79
N THR A 156 -7.15 -7.18 21.14
CA THR A 156 -8.48 -7.01 21.71
C THR A 156 -8.34 -6.62 23.17
N ALA A 157 -8.66 -5.37 23.51
CA ALA A 157 -8.80 -4.84 24.88
C ALA A 157 -7.63 -5.14 25.84
N GLU A 158 -6.48 -4.50 25.64
CA GLU A 158 -5.51 -4.34 26.74
C GLU A 158 -6.01 -3.25 27.70
N ASP A 159 -5.98 -3.50 29.01
CA ASP A 159 -6.24 -2.52 30.10
C ASP A 159 -5.24 -1.34 30.15
N SER A 160 -4.34 -1.24 29.16
CA SER A 160 -3.37 -0.16 29.08
C SER A 160 -4.04 1.16 28.71
N PRO A 161 -3.65 2.30 29.32
CA PRO A 161 -4.19 3.61 28.96
C PRO A 161 -4.07 3.88 27.46
N LEU A 162 -5.10 4.51 26.87
CA LEU A 162 -5.21 4.79 25.43
C LEU A 162 -3.92 5.43 24.87
N MET A 163 -3.39 6.43 25.57
CA MET A 163 -2.17 7.15 25.17
C MET A 163 -0.93 6.25 25.14
N VAL A 164 -0.80 5.29 26.06
CA VAL A 164 0.32 4.33 26.04
C VAL A 164 0.24 3.42 24.82
N GLN A 165 -0.98 3.03 24.42
CA GLN A 165 -1.20 2.24 23.21
C GLN A 165 -0.88 3.06 21.94
N GLN A 166 -1.31 4.31 21.88
CA GLN A 166 -1.01 5.23 20.77
C GLN A 166 0.50 5.45 20.61
N LEU A 167 1.21 5.80 21.69
CA LEU A 167 2.67 5.99 21.67
C LEU A 167 3.41 4.73 21.22
N SER A 168 2.93 3.54 21.64
CA SER A 168 3.50 2.26 21.20
C SER A 168 3.29 2.01 19.70
N LYS A 169 2.08 2.28 19.18
CA LYS A 169 1.79 2.18 17.74
C LYS A 169 2.66 3.14 16.94
N LEU A 170 2.78 4.38 17.38
CA LEU A 170 3.55 5.42 16.71
C LEU A 170 5.03 5.02 16.57
N ARG A 171 5.63 4.46 17.61
CA ARG A 171 7.01 3.93 17.57
C ARG A 171 7.17 2.78 16.57
N LYS A 172 6.16 1.91 16.42
CA LYS A 172 6.15 0.86 15.38
C LYS A 172 6.09 1.46 13.97
N TRP A 173 5.30 2.50 13.75
CA TRP A 173 5.23 3.20 12.45
C TRP A 173 6.54 3.93 12.11
N GLN A 174 7.17 4.62 13.07
CA GLN A 174 8.49 5.23 12.87
C GLN A 174 9.55 4.19 12.51
N PHE A 175 9.52 3.03 13.15
CA PHE A 175 10.40 1.92 12.79
C PHE A 175 10.18 1.46 11.35
N LEU A 176 8.93 1.27 10.91
CA LEU A 176 8.61 0.92 9.53
C LEU A 176 9.07 1.99 8.53
N LEU A 177 8.92 3.27 8.85
CA LEU A 177 9.42 4.37 8.02
C LEU A 177 10.94 4.26 7.82
N GLY A 178 11.69 4.04 8.90
CA GLY A 178 13.15 3.82 8.80
C GLY A 178 13.51 2.63 7.90
N MET A 179 12.76 1.52 7.99
CA MET A 179 12.98 0.38 7.10
C MET A 179 12.69 0.69 5.62
N LEU A 180 11.65 1.48 5.34
CA LEU A 180 11.30 1.88 3.98
C LEU A 180 12.39 2.76 3.35
N LEU A 181 12.91 3.73 4.11
CA LEU A 181 13.98 4.63 3.65
C LEU A 181 15.29 3.88 3.32
N GLU A 182 15.48 2.69 3.89
CA GLU A 182 16.62 1.83 3.55
C GLU A 182 16.47 1.12 2.19
N ILE A 183 15.25 0.94 1.69
CA ILE A 183 14.96 0.29 0.40
C ILE A 183 15.29 1.27 -0.72
N ARG A 184 16.49 1.14 -1.29
CA ARG A 184 16.93 1.95 -2.43
C ARG A 184 18.01 1.25 -3.25
N PRO A 185 18.14 1.57 -4.55
CA PRO A 185 19.25 1.09 -5.38
C PRO A 185 20.59 1.61 -4.86
N ARG A 186 21.60 0.73 -4.78
CA ARG A 186 22.95 1.06 -4.27
C ARG A 186 24.08 0.75 -5.24
N ALA A 187 23.76 0.16 -6.39
CA ALA A 187 24.74 -0.22 -7.40
C ALA A 187 24.39 0.43 -8.75
N ASP A 188 25.41 0.81 -9.52
CA ASP A 188 25.26 1.56 -10.78
C ASP A 188 24.43 0.84 -11.84
N ASN A 189 24.43 -0.50 -11.80
CA ASN A 189 23.75 -1.34 -12.78
C ASN A 189 22.27 -1.62 -12.45
N MET A 190 21.69 -0.91 -11.49
CA MET A 190 20.32 -1.15 -11.03
C MET A 190 19.26 -0.29 -11.73
N LYS A 191 19.63 0.67 -12.58
CA LYS A 191 18.66 1.55 -13.25
C LYS A 191 17.96 0.82 -14.40
N VAL A 192 16.96 0.01 -14.05
CA VAL A 192 16.11 -0.77 -14.96
C VAL A 192 14.63 -0.56 -14.63
N PRO A 193 13.69 -0.74 -15.59
CA PRO A 193 12.28 -0.42 -15.38
C PRO A 193 11.65 -1.12 -14.17
N LEU A 194 11.98 -2.38 -13.92
CA LEU A 194 11.47 -3.11 -12.75
C LEU A 194 11.90 -2.49 -11.41
N ILE A 195 13.10 -1.93 -11.33
CA ILE A 195 13.57 -1.26 -10.10
C ILE A 195 12.83 0.05 -9.90
N LEU A 196 12.61 0.83 -10.96
CA LEU A 196 11.86 2.09 -10.88
C LEU A 196 10.41 1.83 -10.41
N GLU A 197 9.73 0.82 -10.96
CA GLU A 197 8.39 0.48 -10.51
C GLU A 197 8.36 -0.02 -9.06
N ALA A 198 9.34 -0.82 -8.63
CA ALA A 198 9.44 -1.23 -7.24
C ALA A 198 9.66 -0.02 -6.31
N MET A 199 10.44 0.96 -6.74
CA MET A 199 10.63 2.23 -6.02
C MET A 199 9.36 3.07 -5.99
N ASP A 200 8.55 3.10 -7.06
CA ASP A 200 7.24 3.76 -7.03
C ASP A 200 6.34 3.15 -5.95
N CYS A 201 6.31 1.81 -5.83
CA CYS A 201 5.57 1.15 -4.74
C CYS A 201 6.09 1.57 -3.35
N VAL A 202 7.41 1.67 -3.17
CA VAL A 202 8.03 2.05 -1.90
C VAL A 202 7.71 3.52 -1.57
N VAL A 203 7.80 4.43 -2.54
CA VAL A 203 7.47 5.85 -2.36
C VAL A 203 6.01 6.06 -1.93
N ILE A 204 5.07 5.33 -2.55
CA ILE A 204 3.66 5.38 -2.17
C ILE A 204 3.49 4.91 -0.72
N GLU A 205 4.13 3.80 -0.34
CA GLU A 205 4.05 3.27 1.02
C GLU A 205 4.70 4.20 2.06
N ILE A 206 5.81 4.86 1.71
CA ILE A 206 6.45 5.88 2.55
C ILE A 206 5.46 7.00 2.85
N PHE A 207 4.75 7.50 1.83
CA PHE A 207 3.76 8.55 2.00
C PHE A 207 2.61 8.11 2.91
N ASP A 208 2.09 6.89 2.70
CA ASP A 208 1.03 6.31 3.52
C ASP A 208 1.45 6.17 4.99
N VAL A 209 2.67 5.68 5.24
CA VAL A 209 3.21 5.51 6.60
C VAL A 209 3.48 6.86 7.25
N HIS A 210 4.09 7.80 6.54
CA HIS A 210 4.38 9.14 7.04
C HIS A 210 3.09 9.90 7.40
N SER A 211 2.09 9.87 6.52
CA SER A 211 0.77 10.48 6.78
C SER A 211 0.10 9.92 8.04
N ARG A 212 0.23 8.60 8.29
CA ARG A 212 -0.26 7.97 9.52
C ARG A 212 0.51 8.44 10.75
N ILE A 213 1.83 8.57 10.66
CA ILE A 213 2.66 9.11 11.75
C ILE A 213 2.19 10.53 12.09
N CYS A 214 2.06 11.42 11.10
CA CYS A 214 1.57 12.79 11.33
C CYS A 214 0.19 12.81 11.98
N SER A 215 -0.74 11.99 11.50
CA SER A 215 -2.10 11.89 12.07
C SER A 215 -2.09 11.41 13.53
N GLU A 216 -1.28 10.40 13.87
CA GLU A 216 -1.18 9.90 15.25
C GLU A 216 -0.44 10.89 16.17
N ILE A 217 0.57 11.61 15.66
CA ILE A 217 1.23 12.70 16.39
C ILE A 217 0.22 13.78 16.76
N ALA A 218 -0.61 14.22 15.80
CA ALA A 218 -1.62 15.24 16.05
C ALA A 218 -2.61 14.82 17.16
N LYS A 219 -3.03 13.54 17.18
CA LYS A 219 -3.88 12.99 18.25
C LYS A 219 -3.17 13.01 19.61
N VAL A 220 -1.91 12.57 19.65
CA VAL A 220 -1.12 12.57 20.89
C VAL A 220 -0.96 13.99 21.44
N LEU A 221 -0.69 14.97 20.58
CA LEU A 221 -0.57 16.37 20.99
C LEU A 221 -1.88 16.89 21.60
N LEU A 222 -3.02 16.67 20.94
CA LEU A 222 -4.34 17.04 21.48
C LEU A 222 -4.61 16.41 22.86
N GLU A 223 -4.23 15.14 23.04
CA GLU A 223 -4.44 14.43 24.31
C GLU A 223 -3.51 14.94 25.42
N VAL A 224 -2.21 15.15 25.14
CA VAL A 224 -1.24 15.66 26.13
C VAL A 224 -1.63 17.04 26.67
N HIS A 225 -2.24 17.88 25.84
CA HIS A 225 -2.71 19.20 26.28
C HIS A 225 -3.94 19.14 27.19
N SER A 226 -4.71 18.04 27.16
CA SER A 226 -5.96 17.90 27.90
C SER A 226 -5.77 17.25 29.27
N VAL A 227 -4.90 16.25 29.34
CA VAL A 227 -4.69 15.38 30.50
C VAL A 227 -3.29 14.79 30.32
N VAL A 228 -2.49 14.63 31.40
CA VAL A 228 -1.43 13.60 31.61
C VAL A 228 -0.14 14.13 32.28
N GLY A 229 0.52 13.23 33.02
CA GLY A 229 1.74 13.44 33.79
C GLY A 229 3.04 13.47 32.99
N LYS A 230 4.14 13.78 33.70
CA LYS A 230 5.46 14.07 33.14
C LYS A 230 6.08 12.91 32.33
N LEU A 231 5.71 11.65 32.61
CA LEU A 231 6.31 10.47 31.99
C LEU A 231 5.86 10.30 30.53
N GLU A 232 4.58 10.48 30.25
CA GLU A 232 4.02 10.33 28.92
C GLU A 232 4.35 11.52 28.03
N ALA A 233 4.39 12.74 28.58
CA ALA A 233 4.90 13.92 27.88
C ALA A 233 6.37 13.73 27.44
N SER A 234 7.19 13.10 28.27
CA SER A 234 8.58 12.76 27.92
C SER A 234 8.66 11.77 26.76
N LYS A 235 7.81 10.73 26.75
CA LYS A 235 7.73 9.76 25.64
C LYS A 235 7.22 10.39 24.35
N ALA A 236 6.20 11.26 24.43
CA ALA A 236 5.69 12.00 23.28
C ALA A 236 6.78 12.91 22.69
N LEU A 237 7.56 13.57 23.53
CA LEU A 237 8.70 14.39 23.12
C LEU A 237 9.80 13.56 22.41
N GLU A 238 10.14 12.37 22.92
CA GLU A 238 11.09 11.46 22.26
C GLU A 238 10.61 11.10 20.83
N ILE A 239 9.32 10.81 20.70
CA ILE A 239 8.68 10.49 19.42
C ILE A 239 8.76 11.66 18.44
N LEU A 240 8.43 12.88 18.87
CA LEU A 240 8.45 14.05 18.00
C LEU A 240 9.86 14.39 17.53
N ARG A 241 10.86 14.29 18.41
CA ARG A 241 12.26 14.47 18.05
C ARG A 241 12.70 13.45 17.00
N MET A 242 12.33 12.19 17.17
CA MET A 242 12.61 11.16 16.18
C MET A 242 11.92 11.46 14.84
N ALA A 243 10.66 11.88 14.86
CA ALA A 243 9.95 12.18 13.61
C ALA A 243 10.54 13.42 12.90
N THR A 244 11.02 14.41 13.64
CA THR A 244 11.76 15.55 13.08
C THR A 244 13.04 15.09 12.35
N MET A 245 13.80 14.17 12.95
CA MET A 245 14.99 13.58 12.30
C MET A 245 14.61 12.78 11.05
N GLN A 246 13.49 12.05 11.09
CA GLN A 246 13.00 11.27 9.95
C GLN A 246 12.51 12.15 8.81
N ASP A 247 11.96 13.35 9.07
CA ASP A 247 11.55 14.29 8.02
C ASP A 247 12.75 14.78 7.18
N GLU A 248 13.92 14.99 7.81
CA GLU A 248 15.16 15.32 7.10
C GLU A 248 15.66 14.16 6.22
N GLU A 249 15.60 12.93 6.74
CA GLU A 249 15.96 11.72 5.99
C GLU A 249 15.01 11.48 4.82
N LEU A 250 13.72 11.71 5.05
CA LEU A 250 12.66 11.60 4.06
C LEU A 250 12.87 12.61 2.91
N SER A 251 13.23 13.85 3.24
CA SER A 251 13.55 14.87 2.24
C SER A 251 14.71 14.44 1.34
N ARG A 252 15.81 13.97 1.95
CA ARG A 252 16.97 13.43 1.21
C ARG A 252 16.61 12.21 0.36
N TYR A 253 15.74 11.35 0.86
CA TYR A 253 15.29 10.16 0.13
C TYR A 253 14.46 10.54 -1.10
N PHE A 254 13.54 11.50 -0.98
CA PHE A 254 12.74 11.95 -2.13
C PHE A 254 13.57 12.66 -3.18
N GLU A 255 14.54 13.48 -2.79
CA GLU A 255 15.50 14.07 -3.72
C GLU A 255 16.25 12.98 -4.50
N PHE A 256 16.78 11.98 -3.80
CA PHE A 256 17.41 10.81 -4.44
C PHE A 256 16.46 10.12 -5.42
N CYS A 257 15.19 9.89 -5.04
CA CYS A 257 14.22 9.25 -5.92
C CYS A 257 13.95 10.07 -7.19
N LYS A 258 13.83 11.39 -7.07
CA LYS A 258 13.63 12.32 -8.20
C LYS A 258 14.82 12.25 -9.16
N GLU A 259 16.04 12.36 -8.65
CA GLU A 259 17.27 12.25 -9.46
C GLU A 259 17.43 10.88 -10.11
N TYR A 260 17.08 9.81 -9.39
CA TYR A 260 17.16 8.46 -9.90
C TYR A 260 16.14 8.18 -11.02
N GLY A 261 15.05 8.96 -11.08
CA GLY A 261 14.00 8.89 -12.09
C GLY A 261 12.77 8.09 -11.67
N VAL A 262 12.48 8.04 -10.36
CA VAL A 262 11.27 7.45 -9.79
C VAL A 262 10.11 8.43 -10.02
N LEU A 263 9.06 7.99 -10.73
CA LEU A 263 8.02 8.90 -11.21
C LEU A 263 7.16 9.43 -10.06
N LYS A 264 6.78 8.55 -9.14
CA LYS A 264 5.91 8.91 -8.01
C LYS A 264 6.55 9.90 -7.06
N ALA A 265 7.87 10.01 -7.02
CA ALA A 265 8.55 10.99 -6.18
C ALA A 265 8.28 12.45 -6.60
N ASN A 266 7.86 12.70 -7.84
CA ASN A 266 7.52 14.04 -8.32
C ASN A 266 6.10 14.48 -7.92
N GLU A 267 5.22 13.53 -7.60
CA GLU A 267 3.82 13.82 -7.22
C GLU A 267 3.70 14.31 -5.77
N PHE A 268 4.71 14.05 -4.94
CA PHE A 268 4.74 14.43 -3.53
C PHE A 268 5.66 15.64 -3.32
N ILE A 269 5.07 16.80 -3.04
CA ILE A 269 5.78 18.06 -2.76
C ILE A 269 5.42 18.52 -1.34
N ALA A 270 6.45 18.88 -0.59
CA ALA A 270 6.43 19.43 0.77
C ALA A 270 5.85 18.48 1.83
N VAL A 271 6.74 17.71 2.46
CA VAL A 271 6.48 17.21 3.81
C VAL A 271 6.38 18.46 4.69
N THR A 272 5.18 18.84 5.10
CA THR A 272 4.99 19.77 6.21
C THR A 272 5.59 19.09 7.43
N GLY A 273 6.78 19.54 7.81
CA GLY A 273 7.47 19.04 8.99
C GLY A 273 6.62 19.25 10.23
N ILE A 274 6.91 18.47 11.26
CA ILE A 274 6.27 18.66 12.57
C ILE A 274 6.48 20.09 13.05
N PRO A 275 5.44 20.82 13.49
CA PRO A 275 5.59 22.19 13.95
C PRO A 275 6.59 22.26 15.12
N GLU A 276 7.66 23.05 14.96
CA GLU A 276 8.69 23.24 16.00
C GLU A 276 8.10 23.72 17.34
N GLU A 277 6.97 24.43 17.26
CA GLU A 277 6.29 24.97 18.42
C GLU A 277 5.72 23.86 19.32
N ASP A 278 5.20 22.77 18.74
CA ASP A 278 4.70 21.60 19.47
C ASP A 278 5.83 20.90 20.24
N VAL A 279 7.01 20.83 19.63
CA VAL A 279 8.24 20.29 20.27
C VAL A 279 8.65 21.17 21.46
N LYS A 280 8.76 22.49 21.25
CA LYS A 280 9.11 23.46 22.30
C LYS A 280 8.10 23.47 23.43
N GLN A 281 6.83 23.22 23.15
CA GLN A 281 5.78 23.19 24.15
C GLN A 281 5.85 21.91 25.01
N LEU A 282 6.06 20.74 24.41
CA LEU A 282 6.27 19.51 25.18
C LEU A 282 7.54 19.57 26.02
N GLU A 283 8.61 20.21 25.54
CA GLU A 283 9.80 20.50 26.35
C GLU A 283 9.45 21.33 27.59
N ARG A 284 8.62 22.37 27.45
CA ARG A 284 8.13 23.17 28.59
C ARG A 284 7.34 22.33 29.58
N ILE A 285 6.45 21.45 29.11
CA ILE A 285 5.66 20.54 29.96
C ILE A 285 6.57 19.57 30.73
N VAL A 286 7.53 18.92 30.06
CA VAL A 286 8.49 18.00 30.69
C VAL A 286 9.37 18.71 31.72
N ASN A 287 9.75 19.95 31.43
CA ASN A 287 10.58 20.78 32.32
C ASN A 287 9.79 21.43 33.47
N GLY A 288 8.45 21.32 33.48
CA GLY A 288 7.59 21.81 34.56
C GLY A 288 7.22 23.30 34.47
N ALA A 289 7.40 23.93 33.31
CA ALA A 289 6.96 25.31 33.08
C ALA A 289 5.48 25.32 32.67
N SER A 290 4.57 25.59 33.62
CA SER A 290 3.16 25.77 33.31
C SER A 290 2.93 27.16 32.69
N ASP A 291 2.30 27.26 31.52
CA ASP A 291 1.66 28.52 31.15
C ASP A 291 0.30 28.30 30.48
N LYS A 292 -0.67 29.12 30.88
CA LYS A 292 -2.13 28.95 30.67
C LYS A 292 -2.63 29.49 29.33
N THR A 293 -1.75 29.77 28.38
CA THR A 293 -2.04 30.74 27.29
C THR A 293 -2.33 30.10 25.93
N TYR A 294 -2.63 28.79 25.86
CA TYR A 294 -2.72 28.05 24.59
C TYR A 294 -4.14 27.76 24.07
N LYS A 295 -5.20 28.04 24.83
CA LYS A 295 -6.58 27.77 24.38
C LYS A 295 -7.01 28.62 23.18
N ASP A 296 -6.38 29.77 22.95
CA ASP A 296 -6.81 30.73 21.93
C ASP A 296 -6.12 30.55 20.56
N GLN A 297 -4.94 29.91 20.50
CA GLN A 297 -4.18 29.76 19.24
C GLN A 297 -4.56 28.51 18.44
N MET A 298 -4.87 27.39 19.10
CA MET A 298 -5.27 26.15 18.41
C MET A 298 -6.66 26.22 17.75
N ALA A 299 -7.55 27.08 18.24
CA ALA A 299 -8.84 27.34 17.57
C ALA A 299 -8.67 27.96 16.16
N LEU A 300 -7.49 28.55 15.89
CA LEU A 300 -7.17 29.19 14.61
C LEU A 300 -6.59 28.18 13.61
N VAL A 301 -5.68 27.31 14.05
CA VAL A 301 -5.03 26.28 13.18
C VAL A 301 -6.02 25.20 12.73
N VAL A 302 -6.92 24.75 13.63
CA VAL A 302 -7.97 23.77 13.29
C VAL A 302 -8.99 24.33 12.28
N ARG A 303 -9.13 25.66 12.18
CA ARG A 303 -9.95 26.30 11.13
C ARG A 303 -9.25 26.33 9.77
N GLU A 304 -7.92 26.36 9.74
CA GLU A 304 -7.16 26.33 8.49
C GLU A 304 -7.03 24.91 7.91
N GLU A 305 -6.84 23.87 8.75
CA GLU A 305 -6.74 22.48 8.27
C GLU A 305 -8.06 21.93 7.70
N ASN A 306 -9.22 22.40 8.19
CA ASN A 306 -10.52 22.05 7.59
C ASN A 306 -10.77 22.74 6.23
N ASN A 307 -9.91 23.68 5.82
CA ASN A 307 -9.96 24.36 4.52
C ASN A 307 -8.91 23.87 3.52
N VAL A 308 -7.96 23.02 3.92
CA VAL A 308 -7.00 22.41 2.98
C VAL A 308 -7.57 21.12 2.43
N ILE A 309 -8.50 21.28 1.48
CA ILE A 309 -8.81 20.23 0.52
C ILE A 309 -7.59 20.10 -0.39
N VAL A 310 -6.87 18.98 -0.29
CA VAL A 310 -5.87 18.60 -1.29
C VAL A 310 -6.59 18.50 -2.64
N GLU A 311 -6.38 19.50 -3.51
CA GLU A 311 -6.81 19.43 -4.91
C GLU A 311 -6.12 18.24 -5.57
N HIS A 312 -6.88 17.16 -5.78
CA HIS A 312 -6.57 16.23 -6.86
C HIS A 312 -6.87 16.96 -8.16
N GLY A 313 -5.82 17.24 -8.94
CA GLY A 313 -5.92 17.69 -10.31
C GLY A 313 -6.48 16.59 -11.22
N GLU A 314 -7.79 16.38 -11.16
CA GLU A 314 -8.55 15.72 -12.23
C GLU A 314 -9.72 16.63 -12.62
N THR A 315 -9.64 17.20 -13.81
CA THR A 315 -10.77 17.86 -14.48
C THR A 315 -11.92 16.88 -14.67
N MET A 316 -12.91 16.94 -13.77
CA MET A 316 -14.29 16.56 -14.08
C MET A 316 -15.20 17.76 -13.78
N GLU A 317 -15.92 18.20 -14.81
CA GLU A 317 -16.93 19.25 -14.71
C GLU A 317 -17.94 18.94 -13.60
N SER A 318 -17.93 19.77 -12.56
CA SER A 318 -18.86 19.65 -11.45
C SER A 318 -20.29 19.97 -11.90
N LEU A 319 -21.16 18.97 -11.98
CA LEU A 319 -22.60 19.20 -12.02
C LEU A 319 -23.07 19.55 -10.61
N LYS A 320 -23.50 20.80 -10.39
CA LYS A 320 -24.08 21.25 -9.12
C LYS A 320 -25.55 20.85 -9.04
N THR A 321 -25.90 19.97 -8.11
CA THR A 321 -27.29 19.70 -7.72
C THR A 321 -27.81 20.85 -6.87
N ARG A 322 -28.89 21.51 -7.30
CA ARG A 322 -29.58 22.57 -6.54
C ARG A 322 -30.79 21.95 -5.86
N ILE A 323 -30.73 21.74 -4.55
CA ILE A 323 -31.90 21.33 -3.76
C ILE A 323 -32.75 22.59 -3.54
N THR A 324 -34.02 22.54 -3.95
CA THR A 324 -35.00 23.59 -3.70
C THR A 324 -36.22 23.00 -3.01
N ASP A 325 -36.73 23.69 -1.99
CA ASP A 325 -37.84 23.23 -1.14
C ASP A 325 -39.22 23.40 -1.78
N LYS A 326 -39.25 23.54 -3.12
CA LYS A 326 -40.47 23.65 -3.92
C LYS A 326 -40.55 22.42 -4.83
N TRP A 327 -41.60 21.63 -4.64
CA TRP A 327 -41.91 20.48 -5.48
C TRP A 327 -42.28 20.97 -6.88
N GLU A 328 -41.41 20.73 -7.86
CA GLU A 328 -41.78 20.81 -9.27
C GLU A 328 -42.25 19.43 -9.74
N VAL A 329 -43.48 19.38 -10.26
CA VAL A 329 -44.03 18.19 -10.91
C VAL A 329 -43.53 18.18 -12.35
N PHE A 330 -42.72 17.20 -12.70
CA PHE A 330 -42.27 17.00 -14.07
C PHE A 330 -43.30 16.18 -14.84
N HIS A 331 -43.90 16.77 -15.87
CA HIS A 331 -44.68 16.03 -16.86
C HIS A 331 -43.74 15.46 -17.92
N GLU A 332 -43.74 14.13 -18.10
CA GLU A 332 -43.05 13.45 -19.20
C GLU A 332 -43.73 13.79 -20.53
N ASN A 333 -43.09 14.64 -21.34
CA ASN A 333 -43.53 14.90 -22.71
C ASN A 333 -42.92 13.88 -23.67
N ASN A 334 -43.73 12.88 -24.02
CA ASN A 334 -43.58 12.05 -25.20
C ASN A 334 -43.67 12.92 -26.47
N THR A 335 -42.60 12.99 -27.26
CA THR A 335 -42.69 13.40 -28.67
C THR A 335 -41.99 12.39 -29.55
N ALA A 336 -42.80 11.63 -30.26
CA ALA A 336 -42.41 10.77 -31.37
C ALA A 336 -42.24 11.60 -32.65
N ALA A 337 -41.25 11.25 -33.48
CA ALA A 337 -41.41 10.98 -34.91
C ALA A 337 -40.06 10.78 -35.61
N GLY A 338 -39.91 9.64 -36.31
CA GLY A 338 -38.80 9.42 -37.25
C GLY A 338 -38.57 7.96 -37.62
N ALA A 339 -39.53 7.36 -38.33
CA ALA A 339 -39.53 5.97 -38.78
C ALA A 339 -38.30 5.55 -39.62
N ARG A 340 -37.84 4.31 -39.42
CA ARG A 340 -37.48 3.34 -40.48
C ARG A 340 -37.65 1.92 -39.93
N LYS A 341 -38.49 1.14 -40.60
CA LYS A 341 -38.70 -0.30 -40.39
C LYS A 341 -37.42 -1.04 -40.79
N ASP A 342 -37.05 -2.07 -40.03
CA ASP A 342 -37.00 -3.44 -40.52
C ASP A 342 -36.93 -4.43 -39.34
N SER A 343 -37.56 -5.57 -39.57
CA SER A 343 -37.87 -6.67 -38.67
C SER A 343 -36.65 -7.42 -38.13
N ASP A 344 -36.66 -7.74 -36.83
CA ASP A 344 -36.53 -9.11 -36.31
C ASP A 344 -36.41 -9.09 -34.77
N GLN A 345 -37.32 -9.78 -34.08
CA GLN A 345 -37.25 -10.11 -32.65
C GLN A 345 -36.50 -11.45 -32.49
N PRO A 346 -35.73 -11.65 -31.41
CA PRO A 346 -36.35 -12.38 -30.28
C PRO A 346 -35.88 -11.97 -28.86
N HIS A 347 -36.85 -12.10 -27.93
CA HIS A 347 -36.79 -12.43 -26.50
C HIS A 347 -35.59 -12.02 -25.63
N ASN A 348 -35.85 -11.17 -24.63
CA ASN A 348 -35.01 -10.93 -23.46
C ASN A 348 -35.54 -11.75 -22.25
N PRO A 349 -34.73 -12.61 -21.61
CA PRO A 349 -35.17 -13.61 -20.63
C PRO A 349 -35.08 -13.16 -19.15
N PHE A 350 -35.47 -11.94 -18.83
CA PHE A 350 -35.45 -11.43 -17.45
C PHE A 350 -36.78 -10.78 -17.07
N GLU A 351 -37.81 -11.61 -16.88
CA GLU A 351 -38.96 -11.26 -16.04
C GLU A 351 -38.70 -11.79 -14.63
N ILE A 352 -38.68 -10.87 -13.66
CA ILE A 352 -38.61 -11.16 -12.22
C ILE A 352 -40.06 -11.27 -11.73
N PRO A 353 -40.49 -12.38 -11.11
CA PRO A 353 -41.85 -12.50 -10.59
C PRO A 353 -42.10 -11.62 -9.37
N ASP A 354 -43.30 -11.03 -9.34
CA ASP A 354 -43.85 -10.20 -8.27
C ASP A 354 -43.82 -10.90 -6.89
N PHE A 355 -43.15 -10.25 -5.94
CA PHE A 355 -43.31 -10.49 -4.52
C PHE A 355 -44.56 -9.74 -4.05
N ILE A 356 -45.67 -10.46 -3.84
CA ILE A 356 -46.67 -10.27 -2.78
C ILE A 356 -47.58 -11.51 -2.82
N SER A 357 -47.34 -12.45 -1.91
CA SER A 357 -48.36 -13.44 -1.54
C SER A 357 -48.01 -14.10 -0.19
N PHE A 358 -48.76 -13.69 0.85
CA PHE A 358 -49.16 -14.46 2.05
C PHE A 358 -48.05 -14.77 3.09
N LEU A 359 -48.13 -14.43 4.39
CA LEU A 359 -49.30 -14.26 5.28
C LEU A 359 -50.45 -15.21 4.95
N ASN A 360 -50.14 -16.50 4.97
CA ASN A 360 -50.57 -17.40 6.02
C ASN A 360 -49.58 -18.56 6.14
#